data_AF-A0A0R1LLD6-F1
#
_entry.id   AF-A0A0R1LLD6-F1
#
_cell.length_a   1.000
_cell.length_b   1.000
_cell.length_c   1.000
_cell.angle_alpha   90.00
_cell.angle_beta   90.00
_cell.angle_gamma   90.00
#
_symmetry.space_group_name_H-M   'P 1'
#
loop_
_entity.id
_entity.type
_entity.pdbx_description
1 polymer ?
#
loop_
_entity_poly.entity_id
_entity_poly.type
_entity_poly.pdbx_seq_one_letter_code
_entity_poly.pdbx_strand_id
1 'polypeptide(L)'
;MQKLVKLTSALLITMAVGTSGVELTTTAAQAKAKRTERTLPKSIRGTWWHYDGKGHYGKTTITAKKIKSRSYSSGEWFKYSTAIHSRKLSANPDKLKIHNNWGVISGHYHGWTDVRGWNQSAGDGTYYKLSQRQYHGKKVRVLKLAGGAGIETYSHQYTTKKLAKHFKSSHEIY
;
A
#
# COMPACT_ATOMS: atom_id res chain seq x y z
N MET A 1 14.44 -40.46 -35.06
CA MET A 1 13.99 -39.08 -34.79
C MET A 1 15.23 -38.17 -34.78
N GLN A 2 15.42 -37.44 -35.88
CA GLN A 2 16.63 -36.67 -36.14
C GLN A 2 16.64 -35.35 -35.35
N LYS A 3 17.72 -35.11 -34.61
CA LYS A 3 18.10 -33.79 -34.11
C LYS A 3 18.89 -33.09 -35.22
N LEU A 4 18.45 -31.89 -35.59
CA LEU A 4 19.01 -30.98 -36.61
C LEU A 4 18.87 -29.57 -35.98
N VAL A 5 19.76 -28.58 -36.00
CA VAL A 5 20.83 -28.06 -36.89
C VAL A 5 21.70 -27.15 -35.96
N LYS A 6 23.00 -27.38 -35.72
CA LYS A 6 24.22 -26.82 -36.37
C LYS A 6 24.30 -25.29 -36.62
N LEU A 7 25.21 -24.67 -35.85
CA LEU A 7 26.32 -23.76 -36.22
C LEU A 7 26.08 -22.38 -36.91
N THR A 8 26.78 -21.40 -36.30
CA THR A 8 27.62 -20.30 -36.86
C THR A 8 27.01 -18.99 -37.38
N SER A 9 27.32 -17.93 -36.62
CA SER A 9 27.96 -16.66 -36.99
C SER A 9 27.39 -15.79 -38.12
N ALA A 10 27.04 -14.54 -37.80
CA ALA A 10 27.33 -13.39 -38.65
C ALA A 10 27.43 -12.09 -37.82
N LEU A 11 28.63 -11.51 -37.83
CA LEU A 11 28.90 -10.13 -37.44
C LEU A 11 28.42 -9.22 -38.57
N LEU A 12 27.61 -8.20 -38.27
CA LEU A 12 27.42 -7.04 -39.14
C LEU A 12 27.54 -5.77 -38.30
N ILE A 13 28.64 -5.06 -38.51
CA ILE A 13 28.84 -3.68 -38.07
C ILE A 13 28.33 -2.80 -39.19
N THR A 14 27.35 -1.93 -38.89
CA THR A 14 26.96 -0.83 -39.77
C THR A 14 27.12 0.46 -38.97
N MET A 15 28.15 1.24 -39.31
CA MET A 15 28.24 2.65 -38.93
C MET A 15 27.33 3.46 -39.86
N ALA A 16 26.38 4.19 -39.29
CA ALA A 16 25.72 5.31 -39.95
C ALA A 16 25.83 6.54 -39.04
N VAL A 17 26.59 7.52 -39.51
CA VAL A 17 26.60 8.90 -38.99
C VAL A 17 25.33 9.57 -39.52
N GLY A 18 24.46 10.05 -38.63
CA GLY A 18 23.23 10.73 -39.00
C GLY A 18 22.61 11.46 -37.81
N THR A 19 22.65 12.79 -37.87
CA THR A 19 22.16 13.75 -36.89
C THR A 19 20.66 13.62 -36.61
N SER A 20 20.31 13.28 -35.37
CA SER A 20 19.10 13.66 -34.64
C SER A 20 19.31 13.21 -33.19
N GLY A 21 19.49 14.17 -32.28
CA GLY A 21 19.75 13.90 -30.88
C GLY A 21 18.60 13.14 -30.22
N VAL A 22 18.73 11.82 -30.13
CA VAL A 22 18.04 11.03 -29.14
C VAL A 22 19.04 10.83 -28.02
N GLU A 23 18.91 11.62 -26.96
CA GLU A 23 19.65 11.41 -25.72
C GLU A 23 19.28 10.04 -25.15
N LEU A 24 20.04 9.01 -25.54
CA LEU A 24 20.14 7.74 -24.82
C LEU A 24 20.95 7.97 -23.55
N THR A 25 20.32 8.61 -22.58
CA THR A 25 20.83 8.77 -21.20
C THR A 25 19.62 8.74 -20.28
N THR A 26 19.41 7.81 -19.36
CA THR A 26 20.34 6.87 -18.73
C THR A 26 19.52 5.72 -18.12
N THR A 27 20.00 4.50 -18.29
CA THR A 27 19.62 3.33 -17.47
C THR A 27 20.19 3.48 -16.04
N ALA A 28 19.96 4.63 -15.40
CA ALA A 28 20.41 4.96 -14.04
C ALA A 28 19.27 4.82 -13.01
N ALA A 29 18.24 4.01 -13.29
CA ALA A 29 17.03 3.92 -12.48
C ALA A 29 16.80 2.58 -11.76
N GLN A 30 17.80 1.68 -11.68
CA GLN A 30 17.64 0.43 -10.92
C GLN A 30 18.80 0.11 -9.98
N ALA A 31 19.19 1.06 -9.13
CA ALA A 31 19.62 0.65 -7.79
C ALA A 31 18.37 0.14 -7.06
N LYS A 32 18.06 -1.16 -7.18
CA LYS A 32 16.98 -1.80 -6.40
C LYS A 32 17.20 -1.43 -4.93
N ALA A 33 16.29 -0.65 -4.36
CA ALA A 33 16.40 -0.24 -2.96
C ALA A 33 16.53 -1.50 -2.10
N LYS A 34 17.68 -1.68 -1.43
CA LYS A 34 17.93 -2.87 -0.59
C LYS A 34 17.06 -2.91 0.66
N ARG A 35 16.15 -1.94 0.83
CA ARG A 35 15.34 -1.73 2.03
C ARG A 35 13.90 -1.39 1.67
N THR A 36 13.00 -1.69 2.60
CA THR A 36 11.61 -1.26 2.53
C THR A 36 11.48 0.26 2.68
N GLU A 37 10.40 0.81 2.13
CA GLU A 37 10.08 2.23 2.23
C GLU A 37 9.86 2.67 3.69
N ARG A 38 10.24 3.92 3.99
CA ARG A 38 10.07 4.52 5.33
C ARG A 38 8.84 5.42 5.42
N THR A 39 8.11 5.60 4.34
CA THR A 39 7.15 6.69 4.24
C THR A 39 5.91 6.28 3.48
N LEU A 40 4.76 6.36 4.15
CA LEU A 40 3.46 6.05 3.56
C LEU A 40 3.14 7.06 2.44
N PRO A 41 2.52 6.63 1.33
CA PRO A 41 2.17 7.51 0.22
C PRO A 41 1.35 8.72 0.65
N LYS A 42 1.60 9.89 0.05
CA LYS A 42 0.85 11.12 0.35
C LYS A 42 -0.66 10.96 0.12
N SER A 43 -1.07 10.12 -0.82
CA SER A 43 -2.47 9.86 -1.19
C SER A 43 -3.33 9.33 -0.04
N ILE A 44 -2.78 8.46 0.81
CA ILE A 44 -3.52 7.84 1.93
C ILE A 44 -3.38 8.62 3.25
N ARG A 45 -2.48 9.59 3.31
CA ARG A 45 -2.30 10.45 4.49
C ARG A 45 -3.55 11.29 4.75
N GLY A 46 -3.82 11.54 6.02
CA GLY A 46 -4.95 12.33 6.48
C GLY A 46 -5.62 11.74 7.71
N THR A 47 -6.77 12.34 8.05
CA THR A 47 -7.69 11.82 9.07
C THR A 47 -8.93 11.26 8.39
N TRP A 48 -9.29 10.04 8.77
CA TRP A 48 -10.36 9.26 8.19
C TRP A 48 -11.29 8.78 9.29
N TRP A 49 -12.59 8.79 9.03
CA TRP A 49 -13.65 8.48 9.96
C TRP A 49 -14.48 7.32 9.42
N HIS A 50 -14.83 6.39 10.31
CA HIS A 50 -15.89 5.42 10.06
C HIS A 50 -16.99 5.60 11.11
N TYR A 51 -18.19 5.20 10.74
CA TYR A 51 -19.36 5.22 11.60
C TYR A 51 -19.86 3.79 11.78
N ASP A 52 -20.08 3.36 13.01
CA ASP A 52 -20.46 1.98 13.35
C ASP A 52 -21.96 1.69 13.20
N GLY A 53 -22.75 2.68 12.76
CA GLY A 53 -24.20 2.56 12.68
C GLY A 53 -24.94 2.78 14.01
N LYS A 54 -24.24 2.81 15.15
CA LYS A 54 -24.80 2.85 16.51
C LYS A 54 -24.47 4.13 17.29
N GLY A 55 -23.85 5.11 16.64
CA GLY A 55 -23.54 6.41 17.27
C GLY A 55 -22.04 6.65 17.47
N HIS A 56 -21.21 5.64 17.29
CA HIS A 56 -19.77 5.75 17.51
C HIS A 56 -19.02 6.08 16.21
N TYR A 57 -18.04 6.97 16.36
CA TYR A 57 -17.15 7.35 15.27
C TYR A 57 -15.74 6.90 15.59
N GLY A 58 -15.27 5.89 14.87
CA GLY A 58 -13.85 5.57 14.87
C GLY A 58 -13.07 6.48 13.94
N LYS A 59 -11.75 6.53 14.16
CA LYS A 59 -10.85 7.49 13.54
C LYS A 59 -9.53 6.82 13.21
N THR A 60 -9.10 6.92 11.96
CA THR A 60 -7.75 6.57 11.51
C THR A 60 -7.00 7.83 11.12
N THR A 61 -5.78 8.01 11.62
CA THR A 61 -4.88 9.11 11.24
C THR A 61 -3.61 8.52 10.66
N ILE A 62 -3.34 8.87 9.40
CA ILE A 62 -2.18 8.39 8.64
C ILE A 62 -1.26 9.57 8.37
N THR A 63 -0.04 9.48 8.86
CA THR A 63 1.05 10.44 8.60
C THR A 63 2.13 9.77 7.75
N ALA A 64 3.23 10.45 7.44
CA ALA A 64 4.32 9.85 6.69
C ALA A 64 4.88 8.57 7.36
N LYS A 65 4.99 8.54 8.68
CA LYS A 65 5.70 7.47 9.41
C LYS A 65 4.85 6.78 10.48
N LYS A 66 3.54 7.04 10.53
CA LYS A 66 2.69 6.54 11.61
C LYS A 66 1.23 6.41 11.17
N ILE A 67 0.62 5.31 11.57
CA ILE A 67 -0.82 5.06 11.49
C ILE A 67 -1.33 4.98 12.93
N LYS A 68 -2.37 5.74 13.25
CA LYS A 68 -3.11 5.61 14.52
C LYS A 68 -4.56 5.32 14.19
N SER A 69 -5.15 4.32 14.82
CA SER A 69 -6.57 4.02 14.64
C SER A 69 -7.25 3.92 16.00
N ARG A 70 -8.52 4.33 16.05
CA ARG A 70 -9.44 3.91 17.10
C ARG A 70 -10.73 3.42 16.48
N SER A 71 -11.27 2.33 16.99
CA SER A 71 -12.57 1.78 16.63
C SER A 71 -13.31 1.38 17.90
N TYR A 72 -14.64 1.41 17.82
CA TYR A 72 -15.48 0.90 18.88
C TYR A 72 -15.94 -0.50 18.49
N SER A 73 -15.74 -1.47 19.37
CA SER A 73 -16.19 -2.86 19.17
C SER A 73 -16.43 -3.48 20.54
N SER A 74 -17.32 -4.47 20.64
CA SER A 74 -17.56 -5.23 21.88
C SER A 74 -17.73 -4.40 23.16
N GLY A 75 -18.33 -3.20 23.07
CA GLY A 75 -18.55 -2.33 24.23
C GLY A 75 -17.39 -1.40 24.60
N GLU A 76 -16.26 -1.47 23.90
CA GLU A 76 -15.04 -0.75 24.28
C GLU A 76 -14.34 -0.06 23.09
N TRP A 77 -13.49 0.92 23.42
CA TRP A 77 -12.64 1.61 22.45
C TRP A 77 -11.30 0.92 22.31
N PHE A 78 -11.08 0.30 21.16
CA PHE A 78 -9.77 -0.22 20.78
C PHE A 78 -8.93 0.87 20.13
N LYS A 79 -7.64 0.93 20.49
CA LYS A 79 -6.67 1.88 19.96
C LYS A 79 -5.47 1.14 19.43
N TYR A 80 -5.05 1.48 18.22
CA TYR A 80 -3.91 0.89 17.55
C TYR A 80 -2.96 1.99 17.08
N SER A 81 -1.66 1.76 17.17
CA SER A 81 -0.66 2.70 16.70
C SER A 81 0.50 1.94 16.08
N THR A 82 0.74 2.16 14.80
CA THR A 82 1.83 1.54 14.04
C THR A 82 2.82 2.61 13.60
N ALA A 83 4.06 2.53 14.09
CA ALA A 83 5.18 3.33 13.61
C ALA A 83 5.85 2.62 12.42
N ILE A 84 6.05 3.33 11.31
CA ILE A 84 6.61 2.76 10.09
C ILE A 84 8.13 2.80 10.17
N HIS A 85 8.73 1.62 10.12
CA HIS A 85 10.17 1.42 10.08
C HIS A 85 10.58 0.74 8.77
N SER A 86 11.87 0.86 8.45
CA SER A 86 12.45 0.23 7.27
C SER A 86 13.46 -0.82 7.69
N ARG A 87 13.46 -1.94 6.98
CA ARG A 87 14.44 -3.03 7.12
C ARG A 87 14.98 -3.42 5.77
N LYS A 88 16.09 -4.16 5.77
CA LYS A 88 16.60 -4.79 4.55
C LYS A 88 15.53 -5.74 3.98
N LEU A 89 15.37 -5.78 2.66
CA LEU A 89 14.43 -6.71 2.02
C LEU A 89 14.82 -8.17 2.27
N SER A 90 16.11 -8.44 2.45
CA SER A 90 16.65 -9.77 2.77
C SER A 90 16.60 -10.12 4.26
N ALA A 91 16.06 -9.26 5.13
CA ALA A 91 16.00 -9.55 6.55
C ALA A 91 14.94 -10.61 6.83
N ASN A 92 15.29 -11.64 7.61
CA ASN A 92 14.32 -12.61 8.11
C ASN A 92 13.49 -11.96 9.25
N PRO A 93 12.16 -11.75 9.07
CA PRO A 93 11.31 -11.09 10.07
C PRO A 93 11.25 -11.79 11.43
N ASP A 94 11.35 -13.12 11.45
CA ASP A 94 11.26 -13.94 12.66
C ASP A 94 12.49 -13.79 13.57
N LYS A 95 13.62 -13.36 12.99
CA LYS A 95 14.89 -13.16 13.71
C LYS A 95 15.13 -11.70 14.13
N LEU A 96 14.21 -10.80 13.82
CA LEU A 96 14.34 -9.39 14.21
C LEU A 96 13.92 -9.20 15.67
N LYS A 97 14.51 -8.19 16.33
CA LYS A 97 14.04 -7.73 17.64
C LYS A 97 12.52 -7.44 17.58
N ILE A 98 11.81 -7.90 18.61
CA ILE A 98 10.36 -7.78 18.71
C ILE A 98 9.97 -6.33 18.97
N HIS A 99 9.00 -5.82 18.20
CA HIS A 99 8.42 -4.50 18.37
C HIS A 99 6.91 -4.54 18.15
N ASN A 100 6.13 -4.44 19.22
CA ASN A 100 4.67 -4.62 19.21
C ASN A 100 3.90 -3.53 18.45
N ASN A 101 4.53 -2.39 18.16
CA ASN A 101 3.90 -1.24 17.52
C ASN A 101 4.65 -0.78 16.26
N TRP A 102 5.62 -1.56 15.77
CA TRP A 102 6.30 -1.25 14.52
C TRP A 102 5.62 -1.97 13.36
N GLY A 103 5.59 -1.30 12.22
CA GLY A 103 5.16 -1.86 10.97
C GLY A 103 6.12 -1.54 9.85
N VAL A 104 5.93 -2.23 8.74
CA VAL A 104 6.76 -2.11 7.55
C VAL A 104 5.87 -2.02 6.31
N ILE A 105 6.23 -1.13 5.39
CA ILE A 105 5.61 -1.12 4.06
C ILE A 105 6.18 -2.32 3.31
N SER A 106 5.36 -3.34 3.11
CA SER A 106 5.78 -4.61 2.50
C SER A 106 5.82 -4.50 0.97
N GLY A 107 4.93 -3.69 0.39
CA GLY A 107 4.89 -3.45 -1.04
C GLY A 107 3.66 -2.65 -1.47
N HIS A 108 3.54 -2.48 -2.79
CA HIS A 108 2.38 -1.86 -3.42
C HIS A 108 1.79 -2.79 -4.47
N TYR A 109 0.47 -2.94 -4.49
CA TYR A 109 -0.25 -3.88 -5.35
C TYR A 109 -1.49 -3.21 -5.93
N HIS A 110 -1.55 -2.99 -7.24
CA HIS A 110 -2.71 -2.35 -7.91
C HIS A 110 -3.20 -1.05 -7.22
N GLY A 111 -2.27 -0.23 -6.73
CA GLY A 111 -2.55 1.02 -6.01
C GLY A 111 -2.87 0.88 -4.51
N TRP A 112 -2.82 -0.33 -3.96
CA TRP A 112 -2.85 -0.60 -2.53
C TRP A 112 -1.45 -0.55 -1.93
N THR A 113 -1.32 -0.01 -0.73
CA THR A 113 -0.10 -0.07 0.08
C THR A 113 -0.29 -1.09 1.19
N ASP A 114 0.52 -2.15 1.20
CA ASP A 114 0.51 -3.19 2.24
C ASP A 114 1.38 -2.76 3.43
N VAL A 115 0.79 -2.69 4.62
CA VAL A 115 1.51 -2.44 5.87
C VAL A 115 1.38 -3.66 6.79
N ARG A 116 2.50 -4.35 6.99
CA ARG A 116 2.61 -5.51 7.86
C ARG A 116 3.16 -5.16 9.23
N GLY A 117 2.93 -6.04 10.20
CA GLY A 117 3.63 -6.00 11.49
C GLY A 117 5.14 -6.19 11.32
N TRP A 118 5.93 -5.61 12.23
CA TRP A 118 7.39 -5.66 12.12
C TRP A 118 7.96 -7.08 12.06
N ASN A 119 7.44 -8.01 12.85
CA ASN A 119 7.93 -9.40 12.86
C ASN A 119 7.09 -10.33 11.99
N GLN A 120 6.18 -9.81 11.18
CA GLN A 120 5.31 -10.62 10.34
C GLN A 120 6.10 -11.21 9.16
N SER A 121 6.23 -12.53 9.14
CA SER A 121 6.94 -13.31 8.10
C SER A 121 6.02 -13.87 7.02
N ALA A 122 4.73 -14.06 7.31
CA ALA A 122 3.74 -14.61 6.40
C ALA A 122 2.41 -13.85 6.44
N GLY A 123 1.52 -14.20 5.50
CA GLY A 123 0.21 -13.57 5.35
C GLY A 123 0.28 -12.14 4.84
N ASP A 124 -0.87 -11.46 4.89
CA ASP A 124 -1.06 -10.08 4.50
C ASP A 124 -1.08 -9.12 5.70
N GLY A 125 -0.69 -7.87 5.45
CA GLY A 125 -0.90 -6.79 6.39
C GLY A 125 -2.23 -6.11 6.14
N THR A 126 -2.40 -4.90 6.70
CA THR A 126 -3.52 -4.06 6.28
C THR A 126 -3.15 -3.34 4.98
N TYR A 127 -3.97 -3.52 3.95
CA TYR A 127 -3.86 -2.77 2.70
C TYR A 127 -4.60 -1.44 2.80
N TYR A 128 -3.98 -0.37 2.32
CA TYR A 128 -4.57 0.97 2.25
C TYR A 128 -4.61 1.49 0.83
N LYS A 129 -5.77 2.03 0.40
CA LYS A 129 -5.90 2.66 -0.91
C LYS A 129 -6.79 3.89 -0.84
N LEU A 130 -6.35 4.96 -1.52
CA LEU A 130 -7.22 6.10 -1.77
C LEU A 130 -8.15 5.78 -2.94
N SER A 131 -9.43 6.01 -2.75
CA SER A 131 -10.47 5.99 -3.76
C SER A 131 -11.27 7.30 -3.72
N GLN A 132 -12.14 7.47 -4.70
CA GLN A 132 -13.13 8.55 -4.75
C GLN A 132 -14.54 7.96 -4.84
N ARG A 133 -15.53 8.66 -4.30
CA ARG A 133 -16.96 8.36 -4.44
C ARG A 133 -17.71 9.65 -4.80
N GLN A 134 -18.78 9.56 -5.57
CA GLN A 134 -19.64 10.70 -5.85
C GLN A 134 -20.57 10.99 -4.66
N TYR A 135 -20.71 12.25 -4.29
CA TYR A 135 -21.62 12.73 -3.26
C TYR A 135 -22.16 14.11 -3.65
N HIS A 136 -23.46 14.21 -3.93
CA HIS A 136 -24.11 15.46 -4.37
C HIS A 136 -23.38 16.13 -5.54
N GLY A 137 -23.05 15.34 -6.58
CA GLY A 137 -22.33 15.82 -7.77
C GLY A 137 -20.84 16.13 -7.55
N LYS A 138 -20.30 15.93 -6.35
CA LYS A 138 -18.88 16.17 -6.03
C LYS A 138 -18.15 14.87 -5.71
N LYS A 139 -16.91 14.73 -6.17
CA LYS A 139 -16.04 13.62 -5.79
C LYS A 139 -15.51 13.84 -4.38
N VAL A 140 -15.81 12.93 -3.47
CA VAL A 140 -15.27 12.88 -2.12
C VAL A 140 -14.21 11.78 -1.99
N ARG A 141 -13.17 12.03 -1.21
CA ARG A 141 -12.10 11.07 -0.93
C ARG A 141 -12.58 9.99 0.04
N VAL A 142 -12.20 8.75 -0.25
CA VAL A 142 -12.49 7.57 0.56
C VAL A 142 -11.20 6.78 0.75
N LEU A 143 -10.85 6.47 1.99
CA LEU A 143 -9.80 5.51 2.29
C LEU A 143 -10.42 4.12 2.38
N LYS A 144 -9.99 3.21 1.53
CA LYS A 144 -10.34 1.79 1.61
C LYS A 144 -9.29 1.05 2.42
N LEU A 145 -9.74 0.16 3.31
CA LEU A 145 -8.90 -0.82 3.99
C LEU A 145 -9.30 -2.21 3.52
N ALA A 146 -8.29 -3.05 3.31
CA ALA A 146 -8.47 -4.42 2.87
C ALA A 146 -7.48 -5.36 3.57
N GLY A 147 -7.76 -6.65 3.51
CA GLY A 147 -6.96 -7.73 4.08
C GLY A 147 -7.21 -9.04 3.33
N GLY A 148 -6.64 -10.13 3.80
CA GLY A 148 -6.67 -11.43 3.16
C GLY A 148 -5.78 -11.54 1.92
N ALA A 149 -5.59 -12.77 1.45
CA ALA A 149 -4.80 -13.09 0.26
C ALA A 149 -5.39 -12.46 -1.02
N GLY A 150 -6.71 -12.27 -1.07
CA GLY A 150 -7.42 -11.64 -2.19
C GLY A 150 -7.48 -10.11 -2.16
N ILE A 151 -6.91 -9.45 -1.13
CA ILE A 151 -7.06 -8.00 -0.90
C ILE A 151 -8.54 -7.59 -0.84
N GLU A 152 -9.29 -8.27 0.03
CA GLU A 152 -10.73 -8.08 0.24
C GLU A 152 -10.99 -6.82 1.06
N THR A 153 -11.76 -5.89 0.50
CA THR A 153 -12.07 -4.62 1.17
C THR A 153 -13.08 -4.85 2.30
N TYR A 154 -12.68 -4.56 3.54
CA TYR A 154 -13.54 -4.69 4.72
C TYR A 154 -13.95 -3.35 5.31
N SER A 155 -13.37 -2.23 4.88
CA SER A 155 -13.73 -0.91 5.42
C SER A 155 -13.59 0.23 4.43
N HIS A 156 -14.55 1.15 4.48
CA HIS A 156 -14.54 2.43 3.79
C HIS A 156 -14.57 3.56 4.82
N GLN A 157 -13.58 4.44 4.77
CA GLN A 157 -13.42 5.55 5.72
C GLN A 157 -13.39 6.90 4.99
N TYR A 158 -13.91 7.93 5.64
CA TYR A 158 -14.23 9.21 5.00
C TYR A 158 -13.55 10.38 5.70
N THR A 159 -13.35 11.50 5.00
CA THR A 159 -12.63 12.66 5.56
C THR A 159 -13.38 13.38 6.67
N THR A 160 -14.69 13.19 6.80
CA THR A 160 -15.52 13.83 7.84
C THR A 160 -16.51 12.84 8.47
N LYS A 161 -16.92 13.12 9.72
CA LYS A 161 -17.98 12.36 10.41
C LYS A 161 -19.31 12.40 9.66
N LYS A 162 -19.66 13.53 9.04
CA LYS A 162 -20.90 13.68 8.25
C LYS A 162 -20.93 12.69 7.08
N LEU A 163 -19.82 12.61 6.33
CA LEU A 163 -19.69 11.65 5.22
C LEU A 163 -19.71 10.20 5.73
N ALA A 164 -18.99 9.92 6.83
CA ALA A 164 -18.99 8.60 7.44
C ALA A 164 -20.38 8.14 7.89
N LYS A 165 -21.17 9.05 8.48
CA LYS A 165 -22.56 8.79 8.87
C LYS A 165 -23.47 8.63 7.66
N HIS A 166 -23.29 9.44 6.62
CA HIS A 166 -24.11 9.37 5.40
C HIS A 166 -23.94 8.02 4.70
N PHE A 167 -22.68 7.61 4.48
CA PHE A 167 -22.35 6.36 3.81
C PHE A 167 -22.30 5.15 4.75
N LYS A 168 -22.97 5.23 5.93
CA LYS A 168 -23.05 4.22 7.01
C LYS A 168 -22.31 2.93 6.66
N SER A 169 -21.07 2.80 7.14
CA SER A 169 -20.05 1.83 6.68
C SER A 169 -20.64 0.71 5.82
N SER A 170 -20.62 0.88 4.49
CA SER A 170 -20.94 -0.24 3.61
C SER A 170 -19.88 -1.31 3.88
N HIS A 171 -20.28 -2.33 4.65
CA HIS A 171 -19.78 -3.69 4.52
C HIS A 171 -20.33 -4.24 3.20
N GLU A 172 -20.06 -3.53 2.10
CA GLU A 172 -20.22 -4.09 0.76
C GLU A 172 -19.07 -5.10 0.60
N ILE A 173 -19.29 -6.27 1.20
CA ILE A 173 -18.79 -7.53 0.67
C ILE A 173 -19.51 -7.63 -0.67
N TYR A 174 -18.76 -7.39 -1.75
CA TYR A 174 -19.19 -7.78 -3.09
C TYR A 174 -18.78 -9.23 -3.32
#